data_AF-A0AA96WIF8-F1
#
_entry.id   AF-A0AA96WIF8-F1
#
_cell.length_a   1.000
_cell.length_b   1.000
_cell.length_c   1.000
_cell.angle_alpha   90.00
_cell.angle_beta   90.00
_cell.angle_gamma   90.00
#
_symmetry.space_group_name_H-M   'P 1'
#
loop_
_entity.id
_entity.type
_entity.pdbx_description
1 polymer ?
#
loop_
_entity_poly.entity_id
_entity_poly.type
_entity_poly.pdbx_seq_one_letter_code
_entity_poly.pdbx_strand_id
1 'polypeptide(L)'
;MLSLYSQLTAYQQMRREHRTQMSDRLSQLYQEVQDQLETLRQQEELAIKAEEEVLSRFRAFIGADARCLLSTPELAAYAKSISVESFCKQPDSPYSIHFDIDPGKWLLQNLPAPIQILEFSRSWEDVDGEDKESPKTYWLYWLSVKISSYQQRFYIPTADEIPDLSATYRSLPLIAQYYDCCRKLKLDAKALQVKEAQVGRITQELSCLLVAVGSLFNPNRQTEHFCYPRPQ
;
A
#
# COMPACT_ATOMS: atom_id res chain seq x y z
N MET A 1 -58.07 -34.40 27.54
CA MET A 1 -56.61 -34.34 27.77
C MET A 1 -55.92 -34.77 26.49
N LEU A 2 -55.08 -33.92 25.89
CA LEU A 2 -54.24 -34.32 24.76
C LEU A 2 -53.23 -35.37 25.24
N SER A 3 -53.04 -36.45 24.47
CA SER A 3 -52.07 -37.48 24.85
C SER A 3 -50.65 -36.93 24.73
N LEU A 4 -49.75 -37.36 25.61
CA LEU A 4 -48.32 -37.00 25.56
C LEU A 4 -47.72 -37.19 24.16
N TYR A 5 -48.15 -38.23 23.46
CA TYR A 5 -47.77 -38.50 22.07
C TYR A 5 -48.16 -37.35 21.12
N SER A 6 -49.41 -36.89 21.18
CA SER A 6 -49.88 -35.77 20.34
C SER A 6 -49.13 -34.47 20.61
N GLN A 7 -48.74 -34.20 21.86
CA GLN A 7 -47.95 -33.03 22.23
C GLN A 7 -46.50 -33.12 21.72
N LEU A 8 -45.88 -34.31 21.81
CA LEU A 8 -44.53 -34.54 21.27
C LEU A 8 -44.49 -34.42 19.75
N THR A 9 -45.48 -34.95 19.04
CA THR A 9 -45.58 -34.81 17.57
C THR A 9 -45.74 -33.35 17.16
N ALA A 10 -46.62 -32.59 17.82
CA ALA A 10 -46.80 -31.16 17.54
C ALA A 10 -45.51 -30.36 17.80
N TYR A 11 -44.78 -30.66 18.88
CA TYR A 11 -43.50 -30.03 19.17
C TYR A 11 -42.43 -30.36 18.12
N GLN A 12 -42.33 -31.62 17.69
CA GLN A 12 -41.38 -32.03 16.64
C GLN A 12 -41.71 -31.36 15.30
N GLN A 13 -42.99 -31.22 14.97
CA GLN A 13 -43.43 -30.53 13.76
C GLN A 13 -43.09 -29.04 13.82
N MET A 14 -43.42 -28.36 14.92
CA MET A 14 -43.05 -26.95 15.15
C MET A 14 -41.53 -26.74 15.05
N ARG A 15 -40.71 -27.65 15.61
CA ARG A 15 -39.24 -27.57 15.49
C ARG A 15 -38.75 -27.72 14.06
N ARG A 16 -39.36 -28.61 13.27
CA ARG A 16 -39.00 -28.80 11.86
C ARG A 16 -39.35 -27.56 11.05
N GLU A 17 -40.57 -27.04 11.21
CA GLU A 17 -41.03 -25.82 10.53
C GLU A 17 -40.15 -24.62 10.88
N HIS A 18 -39.82 -24.42 12.17
CA HIS A 18 -38.93 -23.34 12.60
C HIS A 18 -37.50 -23.49 12.04
N ARG A 19 -36.97 -24.73 11.97
CA ARG A 19 -35.65 -24.99 11.39
C ARG A 19 -35.62 -24.67 9.90
N THR A 20 -36.66 -25.06 9.16
CA THR A 20 -36.79 -24.75 7.73
C THR A 20 -36.88 -23.24 7.51
N GLN A 21 -37.77 -22.55 8.22
CA GLN A 21 -37.90 -21.09 8.12
C GLN A 21 -36.61 -20.34 8.45
N MET A 22 -35.88 -20.80 9.48
CA MET A 22 -34.59 -20.20 9.84
C MET A 22 -33.53 -20.48 8.77
N SER A 23 -33.49 -21.69 8.21
CA SER A 23 -32.59 -22.04 7.11
C SER A 23 -32.84 -21.16 5.89
N ASP A 24 -34.11 -20.99 5.51
CA ASP A 24 -34.49 -20.17 4.35
C ASP A 24 -34.09 -18.71 4.56
N ARG A 25 -34.32 -18.16 5.75
CA ARG A 25 -33.89 -16.78 6.11
C ARG A 25 -32.37 -16.63 6.10
N LEU A 26 -31.63 -17.62 6.60
CA LEU A 26 -30.16 -17.60 6.56
C LEU A 26 -29.64 -17.68 5.13
N SER A 27 -30.25 -18.50 4.27
CA SER A 27 -29.91 -18.57 2.85
C SER A 27 -30.20 -17.25 2.12
N GLN A 28 -31.34 -16.61 2.40
CA GLN A 28 -31.67 -15.28 1.86
C GLN A 28 -30.65 -14.23 2.29
N LEU A 29 -30.34 -14.15 3.59
CA LEU A 29 -29.34 -13.23 4.10
C LEU A 29 -27.96 -13.48 3.50
N TYR A 30 -27.56 -14.75 3.35
CA TYR A 30 -26.30 -15.10 2.71
C TYR A 30 -26.23 -14.60 1.26
N GLN A 31 -27.31 -14.77 0.50
CA GLN A 31 -27.38 -14.29 -0.88
C GLN A 31 -27.34 -12.76 -0.94
N GLU A 32 -28.09 -12.06 -0.09
CA GLU A 32 -28.08 -10.60 -0.02
C GLU A 32 -26.67 -10.05 0.29
N VAL A 33 -25.95 -10.70 1.22
CA VAL A 33 -24.57 -10.32 1.54
C VAL A 33 -23.64 -10.57 0.35
N GLN A 34 -23.76 -11.70 -0.34
CA GLN A 34 -22.95 -11.99 -1.54
C GLN A 34 -23.20 -10.96 -2.65
N ASP A 35 -24.46 -10.63 -2.94
CA ASP A 35 -24.83 -9.67 -3.97
C ASP A 35 -24.32 -8.25 -3.64
N GLN A 36 -24.36 -7.86 -2.37
CA GLN A 36 -23.79 -6.59 -1.90
C GLN A 36 -22.27 -6.58 -2.03
N LEU A 37 -21.58 -7.66 -1.68
CA LEU A 37 -20.12 -7.77 -1.82
C LEU A 37 -19.69 -7.68 -3.29
N GLU A 38 -20.42 -8.33 -4.19
CA GLU A 38 -20.13 -8.27 -5.63
C GLU A 38 -20.37 -6.85 -6.19
N THR A 39 -21.46 -6.20 -5.77
CA THR A 39 -21.75 -4.81 -6.16
C THR A 39 -20.63 -3.87 -5.71
N LEU A 40 -20.19 -3.99 -4.45
CA LEU A 40 -19.08 -3.18 -3.92
C LEU A 40 -17.78 -3.42 -4.68
N ARG A 41 -17.49 -4.69 -5.00
CA ARG A 41 -16.30 -5.05 -5.80
C ARG A 41 -16.33 -4.41 -7.18
N GLN A 42 -17.47 -4.43 -7.86
CA GLN A 42 -17.62 -3.79 -9.18
C GLN A 42 -17.41 -2.27 -9.08
N GLN A 43 -17.96 -1.62 -8.05
CA GLN A 43 -17.77 -0.19 -7.82
C GLN A 43 -16.30 0.15 -7.53
N GLU A 44 -15.61 -0.67 -6.74
CA GLU A 44 -14.18 -0.51 -6.47
C GLU A 44 -13.34 -0.66 -7.75
N GLU A 45 -13.60 -1.69 -8.56
CA GLU A 45 -12.91 -1.89 -9.84
C GLU A 45 -13.12 -0.72 -10.81
N LEU A 46 -14.32 -0.12 -10.83
CA LEU A 46 -14.60 1.07 -11.62
C LEU A 46 -13.84 2.30 -11.11
N ALA A 47 -13.78 2.50 -9.79
CA ALA A 47 -13.02 3.58 -9.18
C ALA A 47 -11.52 3.47 -9.47
N ILE A 48 -10.94 2.27 -9.30
CA ILE A 48 -9.53 2.00 -9.61
C ILE A 48 -9.23 2.29 -11.08
N LYS A 49 -10.09 1.86 -12.01
CA LYS A 49 -9.91 2.14 -13.44
C LYS A 49 -9.94 3.63 -13.73
N ALA A 50 -10.87 4.38 -13.13
CA ALA A 50 -10.95 5.83 -13.29
C ALA A 50 -9.68 6.53 -12.75
N GLU A 51 -9.17 6.10 -11.60
CA GLU A 51 -7.90 6.59 -11.05
C GLU A 51 -6.71 6.26 -11.95
N GLU A 52 -6.62 5.02 -12.43
CA GLU A 52 -5.56 4.59 -13.36
C GLU A 52 -5.58 5.39 -14.67
N GLU A 53 -6.76 5.70 -15.22
CA GLU A 53 -6.90 6.56 -16.40
C GLU A 53 -6.38 7.97 -16.14
N VAL A 54 -6.69 8.56 -14.98
CA VAL A 54 -6.17 9.89 -14.59
C VAL A 54 -4.66 9.83 -14.39
N LEU A 55 -4.16 8.84 -13.63
CA LEU A 55 -2.73 8.65 -13.35
C LEU A 55 -1.92 8.39 -14.63
N SER A 56 -2.49 7.69 -15.61
CA SER A 56 -1.82 7.41 -16.89
C SER A 56 -1.41 8.70 -17.62
N ARG A 57 -2.21 9.78 -17.48
CA ARG A 57 -1.93 11.09 -18.07
C ARG A 57 -0.74 11.79 -17.41
N PHE A 58 -0.53 11.56 -16.10
CA PHE A 58 0.57 12.16 -15.35
C PHE A 58 1.84 11.33 -15.36
N ARG A 59 1.75 10.04 -15.69
CA ARG A 59 2.88 9.10 -15.66
C ARG A 59 4.04 9.56 -16.53
N ALA A 60 3.76 10.12 -17.71
CA ALA A 60 4.81 10.63 -18.59
C ALA A 60 5.54 11.85 -17.98
N PHE A 61 4.80 12.76 -17.32
CA PHE A 61 5.38 13.96 -16.69
C PHE A 61 6.23 13.59 -15.47
N ILE A 62 5.68 12.78 -14.56
CA ILE A 62 6.38 12.29 -13.36
C ILE A 62 7.57 11.39 -13.77
N GLY A 63 7.40 10.58 -14.81
CA GLY A 63 8.46 9.73 -15.35
C GLY A 63 9.61 10.52 -15.97
N ALA A 64 9.31 11.64 -16.64
CA ALA A 64 10.33 12.51 -17.22
C ALA A 64 11.12 13.28 -16.15
N ASP A 65 10.44 13.85 -15.16
CA ASP A 65 11.09 14.48 -14.00
C ASP A 65 10.14 14.55 -12.79
N ALA A 66 10.34 13.67 -11.81
CA ALA A 66 9.54 13.58 -10.59
C ALA A 66 9.63 14.85 -9.72
N ARG A 67 10.59 15.75 -9.97
CA ARG A 67 10.68 17.05 -9.29
C ARG A 67 9.46 17.94 -9.52
N CYS A 68 8.63 17.65 -10.54
CA CYS A 68 7.36 18.34 -10.74
C CYS A 68 6.41 18.24 -9.52
N LEU A 69 6.60 17.24 -8.64
CA LEU A 69 5.82 17.08 -7.42
C LEU A 69 6.29 17.98 -6.27
N LEU A 70 7.51 18.55 -6.34
CA LEU A 70 8.10 19.33 -5.24
C LEU A 70 7.33 20.61 -4.92
N SER A 71 6.56 21.13 -5.87
CA SER A 71 5.71 22.31 -5.69
C SER A 71 4.26 21.98 -5.34
N THR A 72 3.91 20.69 -5.17
CA THR A 72 2.54 20.26 -4.95
C THR A 72 2.18 20.22 -3.46
N PRO A 73 0.96 20.64 -3.07
CA PRO A 73 0.52 20.54 -1.67
C PRO A 73 0.41 19.08 -1.21
N GLU A 74 0.15 18.13 -2.12
CA GLU A 74 0.05 16.71 -1.83
C GLU A 74 1.37 16.16 -1.32
N LEU A 75 2.51 16.52 -1.95
CA LEU A 75 3.81 16.07 -1.48
C LEU A 75 4.19 16.72 -0.14
N ALA A 76 3.83 17.98 0.09
CA ALA A 76 4.05 18.65 1.37
C ALA A 76 3.26 17.97 2.50
N ALA A 77 2.01 17.59 2.24
CA ALA A 77 1.21 16.81 3.18
C ALA A 77 1.85 15.43 3.45
N TYR A 78 2.39 14.78 2.41
CA TYR A 78 3.06 13.49 2.53
C TYR A 78 4.32 13.56 3.40
N ALA A 79 5.19 14.55 3.13
CA ALA A 79 6.39 14.83 3.91
C ALA A 79 6.06 15.09 5.40
N LYS A 80 4.98 15.84 5.66
CA LYS A 80 4.48 16.09 7.01
C LYS A 80 4.04 14.80 7.72
N SER A 81 3.30 13.92 7.04
CA SER A 81 2.84 12.65 7.61
C SER A 81 4.01 11.77 8.04
N ILE A 82 5.04 11.64 7.17
CA ILE A 82 6.27 10.89 7.50
C ILE A 82 7.00 11.53 8.69
N SER A 83 7.10 12.87 8.73
CA SER A 83 7.73 13.60 9.84
C SER A 83 7.03 13.34 11.18
N VAL A 84 5.70 13.39 11.22
CA VAL A 84 4.91 13.16 12.44
C VAL A 84 5.07 11.72 12.92
N GLU A 85 4.96 10.72 12.02
CA GLU A 85 5.11 9.31 12.37
C GLU A 85 6.51 8.97 12.90
N SER A 86 7.56 9.60 12.38
CA SER A 86 8.94 9.41 12.85
C SER A 86 9.11 9.90 14.29
N PHE A 87 8.58 11.09 14.60
CA PHE A 87 8.68 11.70 15.93
C PHE A 87 8.00 10.85 17.01
N CYS A 88 6.86 10.23 16.68
CA CYS A 88 6.12 9.38 17.61
C CYS A 88 6.82 8.04 17.91
N LYS A 89 7.71 7.57 17.03
CA LYS A 89 8.28 6.21 17.15
C LYS A 89 9.62 6.20 17.85
N GLN A 90 10.61 7.04 17.48
CA GLN A 90 11.93 7.06 18.13
C GLN A 90 12.69 8.39 17.87
N PRO A 91 12.80 9.32 18.84
CA PRO A 91 13.47 10.61 18.64
C PRO A 91 14.98 10.51 18.39
N ASP A 92 15.65 9.46 18.90
CA ASP A 92 17.11 9.25 18.78
C ASP A 92 17.51 8.20 17.73
N SER A 93 16.63 7.91 16.77
CA SER A 93 16.94 6.95 15.71
C SER A 93 18.00 7.52 14.75
N PRO A 94 18.97 6.71 14.27
CA PRO A 94 19.87 7.10 13.17
C PRO A 94 19.12 7.39 11.86
N TYR A 95 17.81 7.10 11.82
CA TYR A 95 16.90 7.44 10.74
C TYR A 95 16.03 8.67 11.04
N SER A 96 16.42 9.49 12.02
CA SER A 96 15.76 10.77 12.26
C SER A 96 15.68 11.59 10.97
N ILE A 97 14.51 12.15 10.73
CA ILE A 97 14.22 12.90 9.52
C ILE A 97 14.93 14.25 9.61
N HIS A 98 15.78 14.51 8.62
CA HIS A 98 16.61 15.71 8.53
C HIS A 98 16.29 16.57 7.30
N PHE A 99 15.17 16.31 6.63
CA PHE A 99 14.67 17.15 5.54
C PHE A 99 13.58 18.12 6.01
N ASP A 100 13.43 19.24 5.28
CA ASP A 100 12.41 20.26 5.55
C ASP A 100 11.02 19.71 5.23
N ILE A 101 9.99 20.06 6.00
CA ILE A 101 8.61 19.62 5.71
C ILE A 101 8.12 20.20 4.38
N ASP A 102 8.65 21.35 3.98
CA ASP A 102 8.37 22.00 2.69
C ASP A 102 9.28 21.43 1.57
N PRO A 103 8.75 20.63 0.62
CA PRO A 103 9.53 20.11 -0.50
C PRO A 103 10.02 21.21 -1.45
N GLY A 104 9.45 22.40 -1.33
CA GLY A 104 9.91 23.66 -1.91
C GLY A 104 11.37 24.01 -1.61
N LYS A 105 11.93 23.48 -0.51
CA LYS A 105 13.27 23.83 0.00
C LYS A 105 14.28 22.67 -0.07
N TRP A 106 13.89 21.58 -0.70
CA TRP A 106 14.73 20.39 -0.81
C TRP A 106 15.92 20.61 -1.73
N LEU A 107 17.05 19.97 -1.40
CA LEU A 107 18.24 19.97 -2.26
C LEU A 107 17.96 19.30 -3.61
N LEU A 108 16.96 18.41 -3.68
CA LEU A 108 16.51 17.79 -4.95
C LEU A 108 16.19 18.80 -6.06
N GLN A 109 15.67 19.99 -5.71
CA GLN A 109 15.38 21.02 -6.71
C GLN A 109 16.63 21.51 -7.43
N ASN A 110 17.76 21.50 -6.73
CA ASN A 110 19.03 22.04 -7.21
C ASN A 110 19.88 20.99 -7.94
N LEU A 111 19.39 19.75 -8.09
CA LEU A 111 20.11 18.74 -8.85
C LEU A 111 20.19 19.15 -10.34
N PRO A 112 21.35 19.00 -11.00
CA PRO A 112 21.51 19.42 -12.38
C PRO A 112 20.75 18.53 -13.36
N ALA A 113 20.53 17.26 -13.01
CA ALA A 113 19.82 16.28 -13.83
C ALA A 113 18.39 16.05 -13.32
N PRO A 114 17.44 15.69 -14.21
CA PRO A 114 16.09 15.31 -13.83
C PRO A 114 16.07 14.01 -13.03
N ILE A 115 15.05 13.86 -12.20
CA ILE A 115 14.79 12.62 -11.45
C ILE A 115 13.80 11.80 -12.26
N GLN A 116 14.31 10.89 -13.08
CA GLN A 116 13.48 10.10 -13.99
C GLN A 116 12.97 8.83 -13.31
N ILE A 117 11.68 8.52 -13.50
CA ILE A 117 11.08 7.25 -13.09
C ILE A 117 10.90 6.41 -14.35
N LEU A 118 11.76 5.41 -14.51
CA LEU A 118 11.84 4.61 -15.74
C LEU A 118 10.80 3.49 -15.76
N GLU A 119 10.65 2.81 -14.63
CA GLU A 119 9.77 1.65 -14.50
C GLU A 119 8.99 1.73 -13.20
N PHE A 120 7.73 1.32 -13.27
CA PHE A 120 6.87 1.08 -12.12
C PHE A 120 5.99 -0.13 -12.40
N SER A 121 6.05 -1.14 -11.53
CA SER A 121 5.21 -2.33 -11.62
C SER A 121 4.84 -2.86 -10.25
N ARG A 122 3.61 -3.34 -10.08
CA ARG A 122 3.12 -3.99 -8.85
C ARG A 122 3.41 -5.49 -8.93
N SER A 123 3.81 -6.10 -7.81
CA SER A 123 4.04 -7.55 -7.71
C SER A 123 3.74 -8.02 -6.28
N TRP A 124 3.74 -9.33 -6.08
CA TRP A 124 3.78 -9.96 -4.77
C TRP A 124 4.94 -10.94 -4.74
N GLU A 125 5.48 -11.20 -3.56
CA GLU A 125 6.55 -12.17 -3.33
C GLU A 125 6.26 -12.97 -2.06
N ASP A 126 6.43 -14.29 -2.15
CA ASP A 126 6.45 -15.17 -1.00
C ASP A 126 7.88 -15.20 -0.46
N VAL A 127 8.08 -14.66 0.74
CA VAL A 127 9.37 -14.65 1.40
C VAL A 127 9.35 -15.71 2.50
N ASP A 128 10.28 -16.66 2.41
CA ASP A 128 10.51 -17.61 3.48
C ASP A 128 10.86 -16.83 4.75
N GLY A 129 10.04 -16.97 5.79
CA GLY A 129 10.34 -16.38 7.10
C GLY A 129 11.65 -16.94 7.66
N GLU A 130 12.28 -16.20 8.59
CA GLU A 130 13.51 -16.65 9.26
C GLU A 130 13.37 -18.06 9.85
N ASP A 131 12.16 -18.42 10.27
CA ASP A 131 11.85 -19.73 10.87
C ASP A 131 11.43 -20.81 9.85
N LYS A 132 11.37 -20.54 8.54
CA LYS A 132 10.90 -21.45 7.45
C LYS A 132 9.51 -22.08 7.62
N GLU A 133 8.90 -21.99 8.79
CA GLU A 133 7.62 -22.61 9.14
C GLU A 133 6.41 -21.73 8.77
N SER A 134 6.63 -20.49 8.35
CA SER A 134 5.55 -19.58 7.93
C SER A 134 6.04 -18.64 6.81
N PRO A 135 5.91 -19.04 5.53
CA PRO A 135 6.17 -18.13 4.42
C PRO A 135 5.25 -16.92 4.54
N LYS A 136 5.80 -15.72 4.36
CA LYS A 136 5.04 -14.46 4.38
C LYS A 136 4.88 -13.95 2.96
N THR A 137 3.63 -13.75 2.55
CA THR A 137 3.32 -13.04 1.31
C THR A 137 3.47 -11.54 1.54
N TYR A 138 4.30 -10.88 0.72
CA TYR A 138 4.42 -9.43 0.68
C TYR A 138 3.83 -8.90 -0.63
N TRP A 139 3.05 -7.82 -0.54
CA TRP A 139 2.71 -6.99 -1.69
C TRP A 139 3.72 -5.86 -1.78
N LEU A 140 4.19 -5.60 -2.99
CA LEU A 140 5.23 -4.64 -3.24
C LEU A 140 5.06 -3.97 -4.60
N TYR A 141 5.71 -2.83 -4.77
CA TYR A 141 5.97 -2.27 -6.09
C TYR A 141 7.46 -2.22 -6.36
N TRP A 142 7.80 -2.46 -7.62
CA TRP A 142 9.11 -2.23 -8.19
C TRP A 142 9.15 -0.81 -8.76
N LEU A 143 10.22 -0.10 -8.46
CA LEU A 143 10.48 1.23 -8.98
C LEU A 143 11.91 1.29 -9.51
N SER A 144 12.10 1.91 -10.69
CA SER A 144 13.42 2.26 -11.20
C SER A 144 13.56 3.76 -11.33
N VAL A 145 14.59 4.30 -10.70
CA VAL A 145 14.94 5.72 -10.70
C VAL A 145 16.26 5.94 -11.43
N LYS A 146 16.36 7.04 -12.19
CA LYS A 146 17.59 7.49 -12.83
C LYS A 146 17.81 8.98 -12.60
N ILE A 147 19.03 9.33 -12.23
CA ILE A 147 19.50 10.71 -12.07
C ILE A 147 20.89 10.79 -12.70
N SER A 148 21.06 11.51 -13.81
CA SER A 148 22.34 11.55 -14.54
C SER A 148 22.81 10.13 -14.93
N SER A 149 24.00 9.70 -14.49
CA SER A 149 24.55 8.36 -14.69
C SER A 149 24.15 7.36 -13.59
N TYR A 150 23.57 7.82 -12.49
CA TYR A 150 23.04 6.94 -11.44
C TYR A 150 21.70 6.34 -11.91
N GLN A 151 21.58 5.02 -11.78
CA GLN A 151 20.33 4.30 -11.99
C GLN A 151 20.24 3.17 -10.98
N GLN A 152 19.06 3.02 -10.36
CA GLN A 152 18.80 1.91 -9.46
C GLN A 152 17.37 1.41 -9.65
N ARG A 153 17.20 0.09 -9.55
CA ARG A 153 15.90 -0.57 -9.43
C ARG A 153 15.82 -1.23 -8.06
N PHE A 154 14.68 -1.08 -7.40
CA PHE A 154 14.43 -1.69 -6.10
C PHE A 154 12.92 -1.88 -5.91
N TYR A 155 12.55 -2.65 -4.89
CA TYR A 155 11.17 -2.86 -4.49
C TYR A 155 10.89 -2.21 -3.14
N ILE A 156 9.64 -1.82 -2.91
CA ILE A 156 9.14 -1.34 -1.60
C ILE A 156 7.90 -2.17 -1.23
N PRO A 157 7.91 -2.89 -0.11
CA PRO A 157 6.74 -3.58 0.42
C PRO A 157 5.67 -2.59 0.87
N THR A 158 4.41 -2.85 0.54
CA THR A 158 3.25 -2.01 0.89
C THR A 158 2.25 -2.71 1.77
N ALA A 159 2.20 -4.04 1.77
CA ALA A 159 1.36 -4.83 2.67
C ALA A 159 1.98 -6.20 2.94
N ASP A 160 1.59 -6.79 4.07
CA ASP A 160 1.92 -8.17 4.43
C ASP A 160 0.67 -8.98 4.81
N GLU A 161 0.74 -10.29 4.61
CA GLU A 161 -0.29 -11.23 5.08
C GLU A 161 -0.25 -11.33 6.61
N ILE A 162 -1.42 -11.26 7.25
CA ILE A 162 -1.54 -11.44 8.69
C ILE A 162 -1.47 -12.95 8.99
N PRO A 163 -0.49 -13.40 9.80
CA PRO A 163 -0.44 -14.80 10.23
C PRO A 163 -1.76 -15.20 10.89
N ASP A 164 -2.20 -16.44 10.66
CA ASP A 164 -3.41 -17.05 11.25
C ASP A 164 -4.77 -16.52 10.75
N LEU A 165 -4.79 -15.49 9.89
CA LEU A 165 -5.99 -14.97 9.24
C LEU A 165 -5.86 -15.07 7.73
N SER A 166 -6.15 -16.26 7.19
CA SER A 166 -6.11 -16.51 5.74
C SER A 166 -6.90 -15.42 5.00
N ALA A 167 -6.27 -14.80 4.00
CA ALA A 167 -6.84 -13.73 3.18
C ALA A 167 -7.07 -12.37 3.88
N THR A 168 -6.47 -12.14 5.06
CA THR A 168 -6.41 -10.81 5.67
C THR A 168 -5.02 -10.21 5.50
N TYR A 169 -4.98 -8.94 5.08
CA TYR A 169 -3.76 -8.23 4.76
C TYR A 169 -3.65 -6.97 5.61
N ARG A 170 -2.44 -6.61 5.99
CA ARG A 170 -2.14 -5.38 6.71
C ARG A 170 -1.30 -4.47 5.84
N SER A 171 -1.77 -3.24 5.63
CA SER A 171 -0.96 -2.20 5.00
C SER A 171 0.23 -1.85 5.89
N LEU A 172 1.41 -1.78 5.28
CA LEU A 172 2.60 -1.27 5.93
C LEU A 172 2.53 0.25 6.02
N PRO A 173 2.86 0.84 7.18
CA PRO A 173 2.80 2.28 7.37
C PRO A 173 3.80 3.00 6.47
N LEU A 174 3.48 4.23 6.07
CA LEU A 174 4.30 5.02 5.14
C LEU A 174 5.73 5.22 5.65
N ILE A 175 5.89 5.38 6.97
CA ILE A 175 7.22 5.53 7.57
C ILE A 175 8.10 4.28 7.38
N ALA A 176 7.50 3.07 7.36
CA ALA A 176 8.25 1.84 7.12
C ALA A 176 8.73 1.76 5.65
N GLN A 177 7.86 2.16 4.71
CA GLN A 177 8.20 2.26 3.29
C GLN A 177 9.33 3.28 3.06
N TYR A 178 9.25 4.43 3.73
CA TYR A 178 10.30 5.45 3.73
C TYR A 178 11.66 4.92 4.24
N TYR A 179 11.68 4.24 5.39
CA TYR A 179 12.93 3.70 5.93
C TYR A 179 13.52 2.59 5.06
N ASP A 180 12.69 1.73 4.48
CA ASP A 180 13.13 0.70 3.55
C ASP A 180 13.75 1.33 2.29
N CYS A 181 13.12 2.37 1.74
CA CYS A 181 13.67 3.14 0.62
C CYS A 181 15.01 3.80 0.98
N CYS A 182 15.12 4.48 2.12
CA CYS A 182 16.35 5.08 2.61
C CYS A 182 17.50 4.07 2.72
N ARG A 183 17.21 2.85 3.19
CA ARG A 183 18.19 1.77 3.32
C ARG A 183 18.64 1.20 1.97
N LYS A 184 17.72 1.12 1.02
CA LYS A 184 17.97 0.52 -0.29
C LYS A 184 18.70 1.46 -1.24
N LEU A 185 18.42 2.77 -1.18
CA LEU A 185 19.06 3.76 -2.04
C LEU A 185 20.55 3.88 -1.75
N LYS A 186 21.37 3.60 -2.76
CA LYS A 186 22.84 3.70 -2.70
C LYS A 186 23.31 4.81 -3.62
N LEU A 187 23.10 6.06 -3.19
CA LEU A 187 23.49 7.24 -3.95
C LEU A 187 25.01 7.44 -3.92
N ASP A 188 25.57 7.84 -5.06
CA ASP A 188 26.97 8.25 -5.21
C ASP A 188 27.04 9.75 -5.50
N ALA A 189 27.78 10.49 -4.68
CA ALA A 189 27.96 11.95 -4.83
C ALA A 189 28.49 12.33 -6.22
N LYS A 190 29.40 11.54 -6.78
CA LYS A 190 30.00 11.82 -8.10
C LYS A 190 28.98 11.68 -9.21
N ALA A 191 28.18 10.60 -9.19
CA ALA A 191 27.13 10.37 -10.17
C ALA A 191 26.08 11.49 -10.15
N LEU A 192 25.76 12.01 -8.96
CA LEU A 192 24.79 13.09 -8.74
C LEU A 192 25.38 14.50 -8.92
N GLN A 193 26.71 14.64 -9.02
CA GLN A 193 27.44 15.92 -9.08
C GLN A 193 27.18 16.81 -7.85
N VAL A 194 27.14 16.22 -6.66
CA VAL A 194 26.92 16.93 -5.39
C VAL A 194 28.08 16.73 -4.42
N LYS A 195 28.11 17.48 -3.32
CA LYS A 195 29.10 17.27 -2.25
C LYS A 195 28.74 16.04 -1.44
N GLU A 196 29.74 15.30 -0.96
CA GLU A 196 29.54 14.10 -0.12
C GLU A 196 28.64 14.37 1.11
N ALA A 197 28.83 15.52 1.75
CA ALA A 197 28.03 15.96 2.89
C ALA A 197 26.53 16.15 2.58
N GLN A 198 26.15 16.28 1.30
CA GLN A 198 24.75 16.44 0.87
C GLN A 198 24.07 15.10 0.58
N VAL A 199 24.82 14.01 0.38
CA VAL A 199 24.27 12.71 -0.05
C VAL A 199 23.24 12.20 0.92
N GLY A 200 23.53 12.20 2.24
CA GLY A 200 22.59 11.72 3.25
C GLY A 200 21.24 12.43 3.21
N ARG A 201 21.24 13.77 3.08
CA ARG A 201 20.02 14.57 2.98
C ARG A 201 19.28 14.31 1.67
N ILE A 202 20.00 14.24 0.55
CA ILE A 202 19.41 13.92 -0.76
C ILE A 202 18.78 12.53 -0.75
N THR A 203 19.41 11.53 -0.10
CA THR A 203 18.84 10.19 0.06
C THR A 203 17.50 10.23 0.78
N GLN A 204 17.39 11.00 1.87
CA GLN A 204 16.14 11.12 2.61
C GLN A 204 15.05 11.84 1.79
N GLU A 205 15.37 13.00 1.19
CA GLU A 205 14.45 13.74 0.33
C GLU A 205 13.97 12.87 -0.86
N LEU A 206 14.90 12.15 -1.50
CA LEU A 206 14.58 11.25 -2.61
C LEU A 206 13.71 10.08 -2.16
N SER A 207 13.98 9.51 -0.99
CA SER A 207 13.16 8.42 -0.44
C SER A 207 11.73 8.88 -0.19
N CYS A 208 11.56 10.08 0.36
CA CYS A 208 10.23 10.68 0.55
C CYS A 208 9.50 10.86 -0.79
N LEU A 209 10.18 11.44 -1.78
CA LEU A 209 9.63 11.62 -3.13
C LEU A 209 9.25 10.29 -3.78
N LEU A 210 10.11 9.27 -3.74
CA LEU A 210 9.87 7.99 -4.39
C LEU A 210 8.75 7.19 -3.72
N VAL A 211 8.63 7.27 -2.40
CA VAL A 211 7.52 6.65 -1.67
C VAL A 211 6.20 7.37 -1.94
N ALA A 212 6.21 8.70 -2.11
CA ALA A 212 5.04 9.44 -2.55
C ALA A 212 4.62 9.07 -3.99
N VAL A 213 5.58 8.99 -4.92
CA VAL A 213 5.36 8.50 -6.29
C VAL A 213 4.82 7.07 -6.29
N GLY A 214 5.38 6.20 -5.44
CA GLY A 214 4.92 4.84 -5.26
C GLY A 214 3.47 4.76 -4.81
N SER A 215 3.08 5.56 -3.81
CA SER A 215 1.70 5.66 -3.32
C SER A 215 0.74 6.23 -4.36
N LEU A 216 1.18 7.14 -5.22
CA LEU A 216 0.35 7.65 -6.33
C LEU A 216 0.07 6.55 -7.37
N PHE A 217 1.07 5.73 -7.73
CA PHE A 217 0.91 4.69 -8.74
C PHE A 217 0.49 3.32 -8.18
N ASN A 218 0.43 3.19 -6.86
CA ASN A 218 -0.15 2.07 -6.16
C ASN A 218 -1.41 2.54 -5.41
N PRO A 219 -2.52 2.87 -6.11
CA PRO A 219 -3.75 3.21 -5.42
C PRO A 219 -4.11 2.04 -4.50
N ASN A 220 -3.98 2.29 -3.20
CA ASN A 220 -4.31 1.31 -2.18
C ASN A 220 -5.79 0.99 -2.36
N ARG A 221 -6.11 -0.30 -2.48
CA ARG A 221 -7.47 -0.78 -2.28
C ARG A 221 -7.86 -0.42 -0.85
N GLN A 222 -8.64 0.64 -0.69
CA GLN A 222 -9.00 1.21 0.62
C GLN A 222 -9.85 0.25 1.46
N THR A 223 -10.40 -0.80 0.85
CA THR A 223 -11.01 -1.91 1.55
C THR A 223 -9.92 -2.73 2.23
N GLU A 224 -9.60 -2.36 3.47
CA GLU A 224 -8.77 -3.08 4.45
C GLU A 224 -9.20 -4.56 4.68
N HIS A 225 -10.28 -5.00 4.03
CA HIS A 225 -10.86 -6.34 4.11
C HIS A 225 -11.08 -7.03 2.75
N PHE A 226 -10.65 -6.46 1.63
CA PHE A 226 -10.79 -7.12 0.33
C PHE A 226 -9.46 -7.66 -0.16
N CYS A 227 -9.49 -8.96 -0.41
CA CYS A 227 -8.35 -9.77 -0.76
C CYS A 227 -7.54 -9.09 -1.87
N TYR A 228 -6.23 -8.90 -1.68
CA TYR A 228 -5.37 -8.67 -2.83
C TYR A 228 -5.49 -9.92 -3.71
N PRO A 229 -5.91 -9.79 -4.98
CA PRO A 229 -6.07 -10.95 -5.83
C PRO A 229 -4.69 -11.56 -6.02
N ARG A 230 -4.50 -12.81 -5.59
CA ARG A 230 -3.42 -13.65 -6.11
C ARG A 230 -3.75 -13.92 -7.57
N PRO A 231 -2.92 -13.53 -8.54
CA PRO A 231 -3.11 -13.95 -9.92
C PRO A 231 -3.07 -15.48 -9.99
N GLN A 232 -4.06 -16.04 -10.69
CA GLN A 232 -4.18 -17.47 -10.97
C GLN A 232 -3.15 -17.91 -12.01
#